data_AF-A0ABD3BZU5-F1
#
_entry.id   AF-A0ABD3BZU5-F1
#
_cell.length_a   1.000
_cell.length_b   1.000
_cell.length_c   1.000
_cell.angle_alpha   90.00
_cell.angle_beta   90.00
_cell.angle_gamma   90.00
#
_symmetry.space_group_name_H-M   'P 1'
#
loop_
_entity.id
_entity.type
_entity.pdbx_description
1 polymer ?
#
loop_
_entity_poly.entity_id
_entity_poly.type
_entity_poly.pdbx_seq_one_letter_code
_entity_poly.pdbx_strand_id
1 'polypeptide(L)' 'MPGFFKRVWSFVLRFLEKATQEKIVILTSEVERREIIRDIGDEALPEEYGGKAKLVLL' A
#
# COMPACT_ATOMS: atom_id res chain seq x y z
N MET A 1 -7.10 -8.72 -4.77
CA MET A 1 -6.62 -9.07 -3.42
C MET A 1 -7.29 -10.37 -2.95
N PRO A 2 -6.56 -11.38 -2.44
CA PRO A 2 -7.16 -12.62 -1.96
C PRO A 2 -8.12 -12.38 -0.79
N GLY A 3 -9.29 -13.02 -0.80
CA GLY A 3 -10.32 -12.82 0.24
C GLY A 3 -9.86 -13.17 1.65
N PHE A 4 -8.87 -14.06 1.80
CA PHE A 4 -8.29 -14.42 3.09
C PHE A 4 -7.50 -13.28 3.72
N PHE A 5 -6.90 -12.39 2.91
CA PHE A 5 -6.06 -11.30 3.41
C PHE A 5 -6.86 -10.35 4.31
N LYS A 6 -8.07 -9.95 3.88
CA LYS A 6 -8.94 -9.07 4.67
C LYS A 6 -9.27 -9.67 6.04
N ARG A 7 -9.49 -11.00 6.10
CA ARG A 7 -9.81 -11.71 7.35
C ARG A 7 -8.62 -11.75 8.29
N VAL A 8 -7.43 -12.10 7.78
CA VAL A 8 -6.20 -12.11 8.57
C VAL A 8 -5.88 -10.70 9.07
N TRP A 9 -6.00 -9.69 8.21
CA TRP A 9 -5.71 -8.31 8.57
C TRP A 9 -6.66 -7.77 9.65
N SER A 10 -7.95 -8.09 9.57
CA SER A 10 -8.93 -7.74 10.61
C SER A 10 -8.56 -8.34 11.98
N PHE A 11 -7.97 -9.53 12.01
CA PHE A 11 -7.45 -10.12 13.25
C PHE A 11 -6.20 -9.40 13.75
N VAL A 12 -5.24 -9.10 12.87
CA VAL A 12 -3.97 -8.42 13.20
C VAL A 12 -4.19 -7.01 13.73
N LEU A 13 -5.11 -6.24 13.14
CA LEU A 13 -5.42 -4.86 13.55
C LEU A 13 -5.76 -4.76 15.05
N ARG A 14 -6.37 -5.79 15.64
CA ARG A 14 -6.74 -5.82 17.06
C ARG A 14 -5.55 -5.76 18.02
N PHE A 15 -4.34 -6.06 17.54
CA PHE A 15 -3.11 -6.06 18.32
C PHE A 15 -2.26 -4.80 18.10
N LEU A 16 -2.66 -3.92 17.18
CA LEU A 16 -1.93 -2.69 16.86
C LEU A 16 -2.52 -1.50 17.62
N GLU A 17 -1.67 -0.57 18.03
CA GLU A 17 -2.09 0.70 18.61
C GLU A 17 -2.91 1.51 17.59
N LYS A 18 -3.90 2.27 18.06
CA LYS A 18 -4.78 3.10 17.20
C LYS A 18 -3.99 3.99 16.24
N ALA A 19 -2.93 4.63 16.71
CA ALA A 19 -2.07 5.49 15.89
C ALA A 19 -1.36 4.74 14.74
N THR A 20 -1.14 3.43 14.89
CA THR A 20 -0.59 2.58 13.83
C THR A 20 -1.69 2.13 12.87
N GLN A 21 -2.87 1.78 13.39
CA GLN A 21 -4.03 1.39 12.57
C GLN A 21 -4.40 2.50 11.56
N GLU A 22 -4.35 3.76 11.99
CA GLU A 22 -4.67 4.92 11.14
C GLU A 22 -3.66 5.16 10.00
N LYS A 23 -2.43 4.68 10.13
CA LYS A 23 -1.37 4.85 9.12
C LYS A 23 -1.32 3.73 8.09
N ILE A 24 -2.04 2.64 8.32
CA ILE A 24 -2.07 1.49 7.42
C ILE A 24 -3.10 1.75 6.33
N VAL A 25 -2.67 1.71 5.08
CA VAL A 25 -3.56 1.76 3.92
C VAL A 25 -3.52 0.42 3.18
N ILE A 26 -4.70 -0.20 3.02
CA ILE A 26 -4.85 -1.45 2.28
C ILE A 26 -5.41 -1.12 0.91
N LEU A 27 -4.59 -1.27 -0.13
CA LEU A 27 -5.03 -1.04 -1.50
C LEU A 27 -5.93 -2.20 -1.97
N THR A 28 -7.19 -1.88 -2.25
CA THR A 28 -8.19 -2.83 -2.75
C THR A 28 -8.76 -2.47 -4.10
N SER A 29 -8.61 -1.22 -4.55
CA SER A 29 -9.08 -0.74 -5.85
C SER A 29 -7.99 0.02 -6.64
N GLU A 30 -8.17 0.10 -7.96
CA GLU A 30 -7.33 0.91 -8.84
C GLU A 30 -7.46 2.42 -8.63
N VAL A 31 -8.54 2.86 -7.94
CA VAL A 31 -8.71 4.28 -7.57
C VAL A 31 -7.77 4.61 -6.41
N GLU A 32 -7.84 3.84 -5.33
CA GLU A 32 -6.94 3.97 -4.16
C GLU A 32 -5.47 3.83 -4.59
N ARG A 33 -5.19 2.94 -5.53
CA ARG A 33 -3.84 2.76 -6.07
C ARG A 33 -3.31 4.04 -6.74
N ARG A 34 -4.13 4.72 -7.54
CA ARG A 34 -3.73 5.97 -8.21
C ARG A 34 -3.52 7.11 -7.23
N GLU A 35 -4.34 7.19 -6.19
CA GLU A 35 -4.16 8.18 -5.11
C GLU A 35 -2.83 7.97 -4.39
N ILE A 36 -2.50 6.73 -4.03
CA ILE A 36 -1.20 6.41 -3.40
C ILE A 36 -0.02 6.74 -4.31
N ILE A 37 -0.09 6.41 -5.61
CA ILE A 37 0.99 6.72 -6.55
C ILE A 37 1.22 8.24 -6.61
N ARG A 38 0.14 9.02 -6.64
CA ARG A 38 0.20 10.49 -6.62
C ARG A 38 0.81 11.03 -5.32
N ASP A 39 0.44 10.45 -4.18
CA ASP A 39 0.95 10.89 -2.87
C ASP A 39 2.44 10.57 -2.69
N ILE A 40 2.92 9.44 -3.22
CA ILE A 40 4.33 9.05 -3.21
C ILE A 40 5.14 9.87 -4.24
N GLY A 41 4.52 10.17 -5.37
CA GLY A 41 5.15 10.83 -6.51
C GLY A 41 5.71 9.82 -7.52
N ASP A 42 5.33 9.99 -8.79
CA ASP A 42 5.65 9.05 -9.88
C ASP A 42 7.15 8.79 -10.05
N GLU A 43 7.98 9.81 -9.84
CA GLU A 43 9.45 9.72 -10.02
C GLU A 43 10.16 8.99 -8.87
N ALA A 44 9.50 8.85 -7.71
CA ALA A 44 10.03 8.14 -6.55
C ALA A 44 9.58 6.68 -6.51
N LEU A 45 8.42 6.37 -7.11
CA LEU A 45 7.87 5.03 -7.11
C LEU A 45 8.45 4.18 -8.25
N PRO A 46 8.90 2.93 -7.99
CA PRO A 46 9.37 2.03 -9.05
C PRO A 46 8.34 1.68 -10.12
N GLU A 47 8.83 1.40 -11.32
CA GLU A 47 8.02 0.98 -12.48
C GLU A 47 7.14 -0.26 -12.16
N GLU A 48 7.65 -1.22 -11.39
CA GLU A 48 6.93 -2.45 -11.00
C GLU A 48 5.68 -2.16 -10.16
N TYR A 49 5.66 -1.03 -9.47
CA TYR A 49 4.53 -0.57 -8.66
C TYR A 49 3.66 0.48 -9.40
N GLY A 50 4.07 0.90 -10.59
CA GLY A 50 3.34 1.83 -11.46
C GLY A 50 3.87 3.27 -11.48
N GLY A 51 5.06 3.52 -10.94
CA GLY A 51 5.75 4.80 -11.10
C GLY A 51 6.74 4.78 -12.27
N LYS A 52 7.77 5.61 -12.20
CA LYS A 52 8.80 5.79 -13.23
C LYS A 52 10.23 5.59 -12.72
N ALA A 53 10.40 5.36 -11.42
CA ALA A 53 11.72 5.13 -10.86
C ALA A 53 12.26 3.78 -11.38
N LYS A 54 13.53 3.76 -11.79
CA LYS A 54 14.19 2.51 -12.14
C LYS A 54 14.78 1.86 -10.90
N LEU A 55 14.36 0.64 -10.62
CA LEU A 55 14.93 -0.16 -9.55
C LEU A 55 16.33 -0.63 -9.99
N VAL A 56 17.36 -0.09 -9.34
CA VAL A 56 18.76 -0.46 -9.58
C VAL A 56 19.25 -1.34 -8.44
N LEU A 57 19.88 -2.46 -8.79
CA LEU A 57 20.63 -3.26 -7.82
C LEU A 57 21.92 -2.49 -7.48
N LEU A 58 22.09 -2.16 -6.19
CA LEU A 58 23.33 -1.61 -5.63
C LEU A 58 24.37 -2.70 -5.43
#